data_AF-A0A1B8ZDQ6-F1
#
_entry.id   AF-A0A1B8ZDQ6-F1
#
_cell.length_a   1.000
_cell.length_b   1.000
_cell.length_c   1.000
_cell.angle_alpha   90.00
_cell.angle_beta   90.00
_cell.angle_gamma   90.00
#
_symmetry.space_group_name_H-M   'P 1'
#
loop_
_entity.id
_entity.type
_entity.pdbx_description
1 polymer ?
#
loop_
_entity_poly.entity_id
_entity_poly.type
_entity_poly.pdbx_seq_one_letter_code
_entity_poly.pdbx_strand_id
1 'polypeptide(L)'
;MKHIFLLLFITVTSLVGAQSIPPPPAMSNSSQRKLIDEFIEVSHYKEALINYAKEYLELRMFDYSVDPPKELLTKEQASSIIRKFDFDDFKTSLYSSFSFISENNLKELIRFHKSINGKLSKNNSTLLMTPDIDLNIKNQMDYAIENTK
;
A
#
# COMPACT_ATOMS: atom_id res chain seq x y z
N MET A 1 22.01 -28.98 -41.78
CA MET A 1 22.27 -29.03 -40.32
C MET A 1 22.76 -27.70 -39.74
N LYS A 2 23.72 -26.99 -40.36
CA LYS A 2 24.29 -25.71 -39.85
C LYS A 2 23.24 -24.61 -39.57
N HIS A 3 22.22 -24.48 -40.41
CA HIS A 3 21.14 -23.49 -40.24
C HIS A 3 20.19 -23.81 -39.09
N ILE A 4 19.99 -25.10 -38.77
CA ILE A 4 19.14 -25.53 -37.64
C ILE A 4 19.82 -25.18 -36.32
N PHE A 5 21.14 -25.40 -36.22
CA PHE A 5 21.91 -24.97 -35.05
C PHE A 5 21.91 -23.45 -34.87
N LEU A 6 21.98 -22.68 -35.95
CA LEU A 6 21.93 -21.22 -35.88
C LEU A 6 20.57 -20.72 -35.38
N LEU A 7 19.48 -21.32 -35.86
CA LEU A 7 18.12 -21.01 -35.42
C LEU A 7 17.90 -21.36 -33.94
N LEU A 8 18.39 -22.52 -33.51
CA LEU A 8 18.33 -22.94 -32.10
C LEU A 8 19.14 -22.01 -31.19
N PHE A 9 20.30 -21.53 -31.66
CA PHE A 9 21.12 -20.60 -30.90
C PHE A 9 20.44 -19.25 -30.70
N ILE A 10 19.82 -18.70 -31.77
CA ILE A 10 19.10 -17.43 -31.69
C ILE A 10 17.91 -17.53 -30.72
N THR A 11 17.12 -18.61 -30.78
CA THR A 11 15.96 -18.78 -29.89
C THR A 11 16.40 -18.93 -28.42
N VAL A 12 17.46 -19.69 -28.14
CA VAL A 12 17.98 -19.84 -26.76
C VAL A 12 18.50 -18.51 -26.22
N THR A 13 19.22 -17.72 -27.02
CA THR A 13 19.70 -16.39 -26.56
C THR A 13 18.56 -15.42 -26.26
N SER A 14 17.46 -15.47 -27.03
CA SER A 14 16.27 -14.65 -26.75
C SER A 14 15.54 -15.07 -25.47
N LEU A 15 15.55 -16.35 -25.11
CA LEU A 15 14.94 -16.84 -23.86
C LEU A 15 15.76 -16.46 -22.62
N VAL A 16 17.09 -16.44 -22.72
CA VAL A 16 17.96 -16.04 -21.60
C VAL A 16 17.82 -14.55 -21.28
N GLY A 17 17.67 -13.70 -22.29
CA GLY A 17 17.43 -12.26 -22.10
C GLY A 17 16.03 -11.91 -21.58
N ALA A 18 15.05 -12.81 -21.75
CA ALA A 18 13.68 -12.63 -21.27
C ALA A 18 13.48 -13.05 -19.80
N GLN A 19 14.44 -13.76 -19.20
CA GLN A 19 14.43 -14.05 -17.77
C GLN A 19 14.98 -12.87 -16.97
N SER A 20 14.28 -11.73 -17.01
CA SER A 20 14.47 -10.72 -15.98
C SER A 20 13.91 -11.30 -14.68
N ILE A 21 14.80 -11.79 -13.82
CA ILE A 21 14.46 -12.03 -12.42
C ILE A 21 13.91 -10.69 -11.93
N PRO A 22 12.65 -10.62 -11.46
CA PRO A 22 12.12 -9.37 -10.92
C PRO A 22 13.10 -8.90 -9.86
N PRO A 23 13.51 -7.62 -9.89
CA PRO A 23 14.44 -7.13 -8.88
C PRO A 23 13.88 -7.49 -7.51
N PRO A 24 14.73 -7.97 -6.58
CA PRO A 24 14.26 -8.30 -5.24
C PRO A 24 13.51 -7.09 -4.70
N PRO A 25 12.41 -7.30 -3.95
CA PRO A 25 11.66 -6.20 -3.36
C PRO A 25 12.63 -5.25 -2.68
N ALA A 26 12.52 -3.96 -2.96
CA ALA A 26 13.39 -2.96 -2.35
C ALA A 26 13.26 -3.07 -0.83
N MET A 27 14.32 -3.55 -0.19
CA MET A 27 14.33 -3.76 1.25
C MET A 27 14.97 -2.53 1.89
N SER A 28 14.18 -1.77 2.64
CA SER A 28 14.68 -0.68 3.48
C SER A 28 15.83 -1.20 4.36
N ASN A 29 17.00 -0.55 4.33
CA ASN A 29 18.07 -0.85 5.28
C ASN A 29 17.66 -0.41 6.71
N SER A 30 18.39 -0.84 7.74
CA SER A 30 18.01 -0.58 9.14
C SER A 30 17.96 0.91 9.52
N SER A 31 18.76 1.75 8.86
CA SER A 31 18.73 3.22 9.01
C SER A 31 17.44 3.80 8.44
N GLN A 32 17.09 3.41 7.22
CA GLN A 32 15.90 3.86 6.53
C GLN A 32 14.61 3.41 7.23
N ARG A 33 14.58 2.19 7.79
CA ARG A 33 13.43 1.73 8.59
C ARG A 33 13.12 2.64 9.77
N LYS A 34 14.16 3.07 10.51
CA LYS A 34 13.99 3.98 11.64
C LYS A 34 13.42 5.34 11.21
N LEU A 35 13.86 5.86 10.05
CA LEU A 35 13.30 7.08 9.49
C LEU A 35 11.84 6.89 9.07
N ILE A 36 11.49 5.75 8.49
CA ILE A 36 10.11 5.43 8.12
C ILE A 36 9.22 5.32 9.37
N ASP A 37 9.70 4.66 10.43
CA ASP A 37 8.99 4.58 11.71
C ASP A 37 8.76 5.97 12.32
N GLU A 38 9.79 6.81 12.34
CA GLU A 38 9.67 8.18 12.82
C GLU A 38 8.68 8.97 11.96
N PHE A 39 8.73 8.84 10.64
CA PHE A 39 7.79 9.46 9.72
C PHE A 39 6.34 9.03 10.02
N ILE A 40 6.09 7.73 10.19
CA ILE A 40 4.77 7.17 10.50
C ILE A 40 4.21 7.79 11.79
N GLU A 41 5.05 7.92 12.82
CA GLU A 41 4.65 8.46 14.11
C GLU A 41 4.34 9.96 14.01
N VAL A 42 5.28 10.76 13.47
CA VAL A 42 5.16 12.22 13.49
C VAL A 42 4.10 12.76 12.52
N SER A 43 3.73 11.97 11.50
CA SER A 43 2.67 12.32 10.56
C SER A 43 1.30 11.79 10.99
N HIS A 44 1.20 11.12 12.15
CA HIS A 44 -0.01 10.42 12.58
C HIS A 44 -0.56 9.50 11.47
N TYR A 45 0.34 8.83 10.75
CA TYR A 45 0.01 8.12 9.52
C TYR A 45 -1.02 7.01 9.74
N LYS A 46 -0.92 6.30 10.87
CA LYS A 46 -1.87 5.24 11.24
C LYS A 46 -3.31 5.75 11.28
N GLU A 47 -3.53 6.90 11.92
CA GLU A 47 -4.87 7.51 12.01
C GLU A 47 -5.37 7.89 10.61
N ALA A 48 -4.51 8.51 9.79
CA ALA A 48 -4.89 8.91 8.45
C ALA A 48 -5.20 7.73 7.53
N LEU A 49 -4.42 6.65 7.62
CA LEU A 49 -4.67 5.42 6.88
C LEU A 49 -5.96 4.73 7.34
N ILE A 50 -6.26 4.74 8.64
CA ILE A 50 -7.54 4.22 9.17
C ILE A 50 -8.71 5.05 8.65
N ASN A 51 -8.58 6.38 8.57
CA ASN A 51 -9.64 7.24 8.03
C ASN A 51 -9.85 6.98 6.53
N TYR A 52 -8.75 6.82 5.77
CA TYR A 52 -8.83 6.37 4.38
C TYR A 52 -9.57 5.04 4.24
N ALA A 53 -9.25 4.03 5.07
CA ALA A 53 -9.90 2.74 5.03
C ALA A 53 -11.40 2.82 5.38
N LYS A 54 -11.80 3.69 6.32
CA LYS A 54 -13.22 3.93 6.64
C LYS A 54 -13.96 4.49 5.43
N GLU A 55 -13.42 5.53 4.79
CA GLU A 55 -14.02 6.14 3.58
C GLU A 55 -14.13 5.11 2.45
N TYR A 56 -13.10 4.27 2.27
CA TYR A 56 -13.16 3.16 1.31
C TYR A 56 -14.28 2.17 1.63
N LEU A 57 -14.40 1.72 2.88
CA LEU A 57 -15.46 0.79 3.28
C LEU A 57 -16.85 1.39 3.08
N GLU A 58 -17.06 2.67 3.38
CA GLU A 58 -18.32 3.37 3.12
C GLU A 58 -18.72 3.29 1.65
N LEU A 59 -17.76 3.45 0.73
CA LEU A 59 -18.00 3.27 -0.71
C LEU A 59 -18.34 1.82 -1.07
N ARG A 60 -17.74 0.85 -0.36
CA ARG A 60 -17.95 -0.58 -0.59
C ARG A 60 -19.20 -1.15 0.08
N MET A 61 -19.89 -0.35 0.91
CA MET A 61 -21.14 -0.78 1.56
C MET A 61 -22.27 -1.07 0.58
N PHE A 62 -22.25 -0.46 -0.60
CA PHE A 62 -23.32 -0.61 -1.60
C PHE A 62 -22.75 -1.03 -2.95
N ASP A 63 -23.44 -1.96 -3.59
CA ASP A 63 -23.25 -2.30 -4.99
C ASP A 63 -24.10 -1.35 -5.85
N TYR A 64 -23.43 -0.38 -6.48
CA TYR A 64 -24.05 0.57 -7.40
C TYR A 64 -24.15 0.05 -8.84
N SER A 65 -23.76 -1.20 -9.12
CA SER A 65 -23.92 -1.82 -10.45
C SER A 65 -25.35 -2.31 -10.74
N VAL A 66 -26.21 -2.31 -9.72
CA VAL A 66 -27.61 -2.75 -9.79
C VAL A 66 -28.57 -1.62 -9.35
N ASP A 67 -29.82 -1.67 -9.81
CA ASP A 67 -30.88 -0.71 -9.47
C ASP A 67 -32.10 -1.43 -8.85
N PRO A 68 -32.49 -1.13 -7.59
CA PRO A 68 -31.83 -0.21 -6.67
C PRO A 68 -30.47 -0.75 -6.18
N PRO A 69 -29.53 0.13 -5.73
CA PRO A 69 -28.26 -0.29 -5.16
C PRO A 69 -28.46 -1.29 -4.03
N LYS A 70 -27.64 -2.35 -4.03
CA LYS A 70 -27.74 -3.43 -3.06
C LYS A 70 -26.75 -3.23 -1.92
N GLU A 71 -27.21 -3.25 -0.67
CA GLU A 71 -26.32 -3.25 0.49
C GLU A 71 -25.50 -4.55 0.54
N LEU A 72 -24.17 -4.42 0.56
CA LEU A 72 -23.19 -5.51 0.65
C LEU A 72 -22.62 -5.67 2.06
N LEU A 73 -22.59 -4.59 2.84
CA LEU A 73 -21.94 -4.53 4.14
C LEU A 73 -22.70 -3.57 5.05
N THR A 74 -23.10 -4.03 6.24
CA THR A 74 -23.72 -3.13 7.23
C THR A 74 -22.68 -2.23 7.90
N LYS A 75 -23.14 -1.15 8.53
CA LYS A 75 -22.26 -0.24 9.30
C LYS A 75 -21.52 -0.96 10.42
N GLU A 76 -22.16 -1.93 11.07
CA GLU A 76 -21.58 -2.74 12.15
C GLU A 76 -20.47 -3.66 11.60
N GLN A 77 -20.69 -4.26 10.44
CA GLN A 77 -19.68 -5.08 9.77
C GLN A 77 -18.48 -4.23 9.33
N ALA A 78 -18.71 -3.07 8.70
CA ALA A 78 -17.64 -2.13 8.34
C ALA A 78 -16.83 -1.68 9.56
N SER A 79 -17.52 -1.33 10.65
CA SER A 79 -16.88 -0.98 11.92
C SER A 79 -16.07 -2.14 12.52
N SER A 80 -16.55 -3.38 12.36
CA SER A 80 -15.84 -4.59 12.80
C SER A 80 -14.56 -4.82 12.01
N ILE A 81 -14.59 -4.64 10.69
CA ILE A 81 -13.42 -4.74 9.82
C ILE A 81 -12.35 -3.72 10.24
N ILE A 82 -12.72 -2.45 10.43
CA ILE A 82 -11.77 -1.41 10.88
C ILE A 82 -11.17 -1.73 12.25
N ARG A 83 -11.95 -2.23 13.20
CA ARG A 83 -11.43 -2.62 14.52
C ARG A 83 -10.43 -3.77 14.47
N LYS A 84 -10.55 -4.65 13.49
CA LYS A 84 -9.64 -5.79 13.27
C LYS A 84 -8.44 -5.46 12.39
N PHE A 85 -8.35 -4.23 11.88
CA PHE A 85 -7.23 -3.83 11.03
C PHE A 85 -5.92 -3.88 11.80
N ASP A 86 -5.03 -4.78 11.37
CA ASP A 86 -3.69 -4.90 11.91
C ASP A 86 -2.73 -3.95 11.18
N PHE A 87 -2.49 -2.80 11.81
CA PHE A 87 -1.56 -1.81 11.28
C PHE A 87 -0.12 -2.32 11.31
N ASP A 88 0.26 -3.16 12.28
CA ASP A 88 1.63 -3.63 12.42
C ASP A 88 1.99 -4.59 11.28
N ASP A 89 1.06 -5.47 10.89
CA ASP A 89 1.19 -6.29 9.69
C ASP A 89 1.30 -5.42 8.42
N PHE A 90 0.48 -4.38 8.32
CA PHE A 90 0.50 -3.44 7.19
C PHE A 90 1.79 -2.62 7.06
N LYS A 91 2.57 -2.44 8.15
CA LYS A 91 3.85 -1.69 8.08
C LYS A 91 4.82 -2.27 7.06
N THR A 92 4.77 -3.57 6.78
CA THR A 92 5.60 -4.19 5.73
C THR A 92 5.40 -3.51 4.38
N SER A 93 4.15 -3.19 4.03
CA SER A 93 3.79 -2.45 2.82
C SER A 93 4.31 -1.02 2.85
N LEU A 94 4.29 -0.36 4.01
CA LEU A 94 4.85 0.98 4.20
C LEU A 94 6.37 1.00 4.05
N TYR A 95 7.07 0.02 4.65
CA TYR A 95 8.52 -0.09 4.53
C TYR A 95 8.96 -0.30 3.09
N SER A 96 8.28 -1.20 2.36
CA SER A 96 8.54 -1.42 0.95
C SER A 96 8.32 -0.12 0.15
N SER A 97 7.16 0.51 0.31
CA SER A 97 6.76 1.70 -0.46
C SER A 97 7.64 2.92 -0.19
N PHE A 98 7.97 3.16 1.08
CA PHE A 98 8.79 4.31 1.46
C PHE A 98 10.30 4.05 1.33
N SER A 99 10.74 2.81 1.07
CA SER A 99 12.15 2.52 0.77
C SER A 99 12.66 3.23 -0.49
N PHE A 100 11.76 3.59 -1.41
CA PHE A 100 12.08 4.36 -2.61
C PHE A 100 12.28 5.85 -2.33
N ILE A 101 11.92 6.34 -1.14
CA ILE A 101 12.17 7.72 -0.72
C ILE A 101 13.59 7.80 -0.14
N SER A 102 14.42 8.69 -0.67
CA SER A 102 15.77 8.91 -0.16
C SER A 102 15.77 9.32 1.32
N GLU A 103 16.81 8.95 2.07
CA GLU A 103 16.89 9.32 3.49
C GLU A 103 16.80 10.84 3.74
N ASN A 104 17.39 11.64 2.84
CA ASN A 104 17.30 13.11 2.93
C ASN A 104 15.85 13.59 2.78
N ASN A 105 15.12 13.03 1.81
CA ASN A 105 13.71 13.39 1.61
C ASN A 105 12.84 12.92 2.80
N LEU A 106 13.11 11.74 3.37
CA LEU A 106 12.43 11.28 4.59
C LEU A 106 12.67 12.25 5.77
N LYS A 107 13.91 12.72 5.96
CA LYS A 107 14.24 13.72 7.01
C LYS A 107 13.50 15.04 6.81
N GLU A 108 13.38 15.53 5.58
CA GLU A 108 12.61 16.74 5.29
C GLU A 108 11.10 16.53 5.50
N LEU A 109 10.55 15.38 5.12
CA LEU A 109 9.15 15.02 5.41
C LEU A 109 8.89 14.97 6.92
N ILE A 110 9.78 14.37 7.70
CA ILE A 110 9.70 14.33 9.16
C ILE A 110 9.72 15.75 9.74
N ARG A 111 10.65 16.59 9.30
CA ARG A 111 10.75 17.99 9.75
C ARG A 111 9.47 18.76 9.44
N PHE A 112 8.95 18.62 8.23
CA PHE A 112 7.70 19.23 7.81
C PHE A 112 6.54 18.83 8.73
N HIS A 113 6.32 17.53 8.93
CA HIS A 113 5.22 17.06 9.79
C HIS A 113 5.38 17.52 11.25
N LYS A 114 6.60 17.49 11.81
CA LYS A 114 6.87 18.04 13.15
C LYS A 114 6.51 19.53 13.25
N SER A 115 6.78 20.32 12.21
CA SER A 115 6.50 21.77 12.21
C SER A 115 5.01 22.12 12.25
N ILE A 116 4.14 21.20 11.81
CA ILE A 116 2.68 21.38 11.76
C ILE A 116 1.95 20.50 12.79
N ASN A 117 2.69 19.89 13.72
CA ASN A 117 2.13 18.93 14.69
C ASN A 117 1.40 17.74 14.02
N GLY A 118 1.99 17.25 12.93
CA GLY A 118 1.62 16.02 12.22
C GLY A 118 0.38 16.08 11.34
N LYS A 119 -0.62 16.89 11.70
CA LYS A 119 -1.94 16.89 11.03
C LYS A 119 -1.98 17.80 9.82
N LEU A 120 -2.30 17.21 8.66
CA LEU A 120 -2.45 17.94 7.40
C LEU A 120 -3.87 18.49 7.17
N SER A 121 -4.88 17.92 7.83
CA SER A 121 -6.28 18.32 7.73
C SER A 121 -7.01 18.17 9.07
N LYS A 122 -8.19 18.79 9.19
CA LYS A 122 -8.97 18.85 10.44
C LYS A 122 -9.26 17.46 11.04
N ASN A 123 -9.43 16.45 10.19
CA ASN A 123 -9.72 15.07 10.59
C ASN A 123 -8.56 14.10 10.29
N ASN A 124 -7.38 14.62 9.96
CA ASN A 124 -6.23 13.81 9.55
C ASN A 124 -6.58 12.85 8.40
N SER A 125 -7.31 13.31 7.39
CA SER A 125 -7.71 12.54 6.20
C SER A 125 -6.74 12.70 5.02
N THR A 126 -5.69 13.49 5.19
CA THR A 126 -4.68 13.74 4.16
C THR A 126 -3.39 13.02 4.55
N LEU A 127 -2.87 12.20 3.65
CA LEU A 127 -1.66 11.40 3.86
C LEU A 127 -0.84 11.28 2.57
N LEU A 128 0.46 11.00 2.72
CA LEU A 128 1.32 10.64 1.61
C LEU A 128 0.99 9.21 1.15
N MET A 129 0.41 9.07 -0.03
CA MET A 129 -0.04 7.79 -0.57
C MET A 129 0.77 7.42 -1.82
N THR A 130 1.31 6.20 -1.87
CA THR A 130 1.83 5.60 -3.11
C THR A 130 0.77 4.66 -3.71
N PRO A 131 0.84 4.33 -5.02
CA PRO A 131 -0.04 3.33 -5.61
C PRO A 131 -0.01 1.98 -4.89
N ASP A 132 1.15 1.54 -4.41
CA ASP A 132 1.28 0.27 -3.69
C ASP A 132 0.58 0.32 -2.32
N ILE A 133 0.68 1.42 -1.59
CA ILE A 133 -0.03 1.57 -0.31
C ILE A 133 -1.53 1.56 -0.55
N ASP A 134 -2.00 2.31 -1.55
CA ASP A 134 -3.42 2.37 -1.94
C ASP A 134 -3.96 0.98 -2.30
N LEU A 135 -3.26 0.26 -3.16
CA LEU A 135 -3.66 -1.08 -3.59
C LEU A 135 -3.66 -2.06 -2.41
N ASN A 136 -2.62 -2.05 -1.58
CA ASN A 136 -2.50 -2.99 -0.47
C ASN A 136 -3.58 -2.78 0.59
N ILE A 137 -3.91 -1.54 0.95
CA ILE A 137 -4.96 -1.29 1.94
C ILE A 137 -6.33 -1.69 1.39
N LYS A 138 -6.61 -1.39 0.11
CA LYS A 138 -7.86 -1.81 -0.56
C LYS A 138 -7.99 -3.33 -0.60
N ASN A 139 -6.93 -4.03 -1.01
CA ASN A 139 -6.92 -5.49 -1.04
C ASN A 139 -7.18 -6.10 0.34
N GLN A 140 -6.58 -5.54 1.40
CA GLN A 140 -6.82 -6.00 2.77
C GLN A 140 -8.27 -5.76 3.20
N MET A 141 -8.86 -4.62 2.84
CA MET A 141 -10.27 -4.31 3.12
C MET A 141 -11.22 -5.21 2.33
N ASP A 142 -11.00 -5.41 1.04
CA ASP A 142 -11.83 -6.28 0.20
C ASP A 142 -11.73 -7.74 0.67
N TYR A 143 -10.54 -8.22 1.04
CA TYR A 143 -10.38 -9.53 1.67
C TYR A 143 -11.18 -9.63 2.97
N ALA A 144 -11.14 -8.60 3.82
CA ALA A 144 -11.91 -8.60 5.06
C ALA A 144 -13.43 -8.56 4.83
N ILE A 145 -13.90 -7.86 3.78
CA ILE A 145 -15.30 -7.86 3.36
C ILE A 145 -15.73 -9.28 2.98
N GLU A 146 -14.98 -9.97 2.12
CA GLU A 146 -15.32 -11.33 1.69
C GLU A 146 -15.34 -12.34 2.84
N ASN A 147 -14.52 -12.14 3.88
CA ASN A 147 -14.49 -13.00 5.07
C ASN A 147 -15.47 -12.59 6.19
N THR A 148 -16.26 -11.52 6.00
CA THR A 148 -17.28 -11.06 6.95
C THR A 148 -18.71 -11.46 6.52
N LYS A 149 -18.88 -11.89 5.27
CA LYS A 149 -20.12 -12.47 4.73
C LYS A 149 -20.35 -13.89 5.26
#